data_AF-A0AAW2UTL2-F1
#
_entry.id   AF-A0AAW2UTL2-F1
#
_cell.length_a   1.000
_cell.length_b   1.000
_cell.length_c   1.000
_cell.angle_alpha   90.00
_cell.angle_beta   90.00
_cell.angle_gamma   90.00
#
_symmetry.space_group_name_H-M   'P 1'
#
loop_
_entity.id
_entity.type
_entity.pdbx_description
1 polymer ?
#
loop_
_entity_poly.entity_id
_entity_poly.type
_entity_poly.pdbx_seq_one_letter_code
_entity_poly.pdbx_strand_id
1 'polypeptide(L)'
;MATGTGSGSPCGACKFLRRKCAADCIFAPYFCSDQGPARFAAIHKVFGASNASKLLLHVPVPDRCEAVFTIAYEAQARIRDPVYGCVAHMFALQQQVAYLQAQVMQVKAQLLARNLIDEPSRHVEMNEWPVMSSVAGGTIGSSPVTTLNYNVTYDSISSQQSMMRDHEEVVSFHQPYSKKRPPQTDLTELQQLALAMIKNQN
;
A
#
# COMPACT_ATOMS: atom_id res chain seq x y z
N MET A 1 8.97 -27.03 18.35
CA MET A 1 10.23 -27.02 19.14
C MET A 1 11.38 -26.88 18.17
N ALA A 2 12.10 -25.77 18.17
CA ALA A 2 13.33 -25.63 17.40
C ALA A 2 14.50 -25.84 18.39
N THR A 3 15.08 -27.04 18.34
CA THR A 3 16.31 -27.38 19.03
C THR A 3 17.45 -26.57 18.41
N GLY A 4 17.99 -25.62 19.17
CA GLY A 4 19.21 -24.92 18.81
C GLY A 4 20.39 -25.87 18.88
N THR A 5 20.67 -26.56 17.77
CA THR A 5 21.94 -27.25 17.56
C THR A 5 23.03 -26.19 17.45
N GLY A 6 23.80 -26.06 18.52
CA GLY A 6 25.05 -25.31 18.54
C GLY A 6 26.01 -25.90 17.51
N SER A 7 25.99 -25.36 16.29
CA SER A 7 27.24 -25.27 15.53
C SER A 7 28.17 -24.38 16.37
N GLY A 8 29.45 -24.73 16.49
CA GLY A 8 30.44 -23.94 17.24
C GLY A 8 30.67 -22.52 16.70
N SER A 9 29.82 -22.02 15.80
CA SER A 9 29.90 -20.72 15.17
C SER A 9 29.03 -19.69 15.92
N PRO A 10 29.51 -18.44 16.10
CA PRO A 10 28.73 -17.39 16.72
C PRO A 10 27.56 -16.97 15.82
N CYS A 11 26.40 -16.66 16.42
CA CYS A 11 25.27 -16.10 15.66
C CYS A 11 25.65 -14.75 15.01
N GLY A 12 24.88 -14.31 14.02
CA GLY A 12 25.15 -13.09 13.25
C GLY A 12 25.35 -11.83 14.10
N ALA A 13 24.58 -11.70 15.19
CA ALA A 13 24.75 -10.62 16.16
C ALA A 13 26.09 -10.70 16.90
N CYS A 14 26.44 -11.87 17.44
CA CYS A 14 27.70 -12.08 18.15
C CYS A 14 28.91 -11.97 17.22
N LYS A 15 28.77 -12.41 15.96
CA LYS A 15 29.77 -12.24 14.90
C LYS A 15 30.01 -10.76 14.61
N PHE A 16 28.95 -9.95 14.47
CA PHE A 16 29.07 -8.50 14.31
C PHE A 16 29.73 -7.83 15.53
N LEU A 17 29.31 -8.21 16.74
CA LEU A 17 29.85 -7.67 18.00
C LEU A 17 31.25 -8.19 18.35
N ARG A 18 31.80 -9.14 17.56
CA ARG A 18 33.11 -9.77 17.80
C ARG A 18 33.26 -10.39 19.20
N ARG A 19 32.19 -11.00 19.73
CA ARG A 19 32.17 -11.64 21.06
C ARG A 19 31.77 -13.11 20.99
N LYS A 20 32.08 -13.87 22.05
CA LYS A 20 31.63 -15.27 22.19
C LYS A 20 30.10 -15.33 22.25
N CYS A 21 29.50 -16.24 21.51
CA CYS A 21 28.06 -16.51 21.59
C CYS A 21 27.79 -17.47 22.74
N ALA A 22 27.15 -16.98 23.80
CA ALA A 22 26.71 -17.81 24.93
C ALA A 22 25.51 -18.71 24.54
N ALA A 23 25.29 -19.78 25.30
CA ALA A 23 24.20 -20.72 25.06
C ALA A 23 22.80 -20.08 25.25
N ASP A 24 22.71 -19.07 26.10
CA ASP A 24 21.50 -18.28 26.42
C ASP A 24 21.41 -16.97 25.62
N CYS A 25 22.18 -16.83 24.53
CA CYS A 25 22.18 -15.62 23.71
C CYS A 25 20.79 -15.35 23.12
N ILE A 26 20.15 -14.26 23.55
CA ILE A 26 18.82 -13.84 23.08
C ILE A 26 18.76 -13.60 21.56
N PHE A 27 19.89 -13.26 20.93
CA PHE A 27 19.95 -13.02 19.50
C PHE A 27 20.17 -14.31 18.69
N ALA A 28 20.69 -15.37 19.30
CA ALA A 28 21.09 -16.57 18.59
C ALA A 28 19.96 -17.18 17.75
N PRO A 29 18.71 -17.32 18.25
CA PRO A 29 17.63 -17.90 17.47
C PRO A 29 17.23 -17.12 16.21
N TYR A 30 17.54 -15.82 16.14
CA TYR A 30 17.00 -14.91 15.13
C TYR A 30 18.04 -14.47 14.08
N PHE A 31 19.33 -14.61 14.38
CA PHE A 31 20.43 -14.20 13.50
C PHE A 31 21.25 -15.41 13.03
N CYS A 32 20.59 -16.46 12.54
CA CYS A 32 21.23 -17.68 12.05
C CYS A 32 21.64 -17.63 10.56
N SER A 33 21.14 -16.66 9.79
CA SER A 33 21.42 -16.56 8.35
C SER A 33 22.72 -15.81 8.05
N ASP A 34 23.23 -15.97 6.83
CA ASP A 34 24.41 -15.22 6.35
C ASP A 34 24.20 -13.71 6.37
N GLN A 35 22.95 -13.25 6.21
CA GLN A 35 22.56 -11.85 6.31
C GLN A 35 22.39 -11.36 7.76
N GLY A 36 22.51 -12.25 8.75
CA GLY A 36 22.37 -11.95 10.17
C GLY A 36 23.27 -10.80 10.63
N PRO A 37 24.59 -10.80 10.36
CA PRO A 37 25.49 -9.71 10.74
C PRO A 37 25.09 -8.36 10.14
N ALA A 38 24.69 -8.32 8.86
CA ALA A 38 24.29 -7.08 8.19
C ALA A 38 22.99 -6.51 8.79
N ARG A 39 21.99 -7.37 9.04
CA ARG A 39 20.74 -6.97 9.73
C ARG A 39 21.01 -6.47 11.14
N PHE A 40 21.87 -7.16 11.88
CA PHE A 40 22.23 -6.76 13.23
C PHE A 40 23.01 -5.44 13.25
N ALA A 41 23.83 -5.16 12.23
CA ALA A 41 24.54 -3.88 12.11
C ALA A 41 23.58 -2.70 12.06
N ALA A 42 22.49 -2.81 11.29
CA ALA A 42 21.46 -1.77 11.23
C ALA A 42 20.80 -1.56 12.61
N ILE A 43 20.34 -2.65 13.23
CA ILE A 43 19.74 -2.64 14.57
C ILE A 43 20.68 -2.00 15.60
N HIS A 44 21.94 -2.40 15.58
CA HIS A 44 22.95 -1.88 16.49
C HIS A 44 23.20 -0.39 16.30
N LYS A 45 23.21 0.09 15.04
CA LYS A 45 23.43 1.52 14.74
C LYS A 45 22.28 2.39 15.24
N VAL A 46 21.03 1.93 15.17
CA VAL A 46 19.85 2.73 15.52
C VAL A 46 19.41 2.54 16.97
N PHE A 47 19.27 1.29 17.40
CA PHE A 47 18.75 0.95 18.72
C PHE A 47 19.88 0.64 19.70
N GLY A 48 20.99 0.08 19.22
CA GLY A 48 22.04 -0.49 20.06
C GLY A 48 21.69 -1.89 20.56
N ALA A 49 22.71 -2.71 20.83
CA ALA A 49 22.51 -4.10 21.26
C ALA A 49 21.69 -4.21 22.56
N SER A 50 21.97 -3.36 23.55
CA SER A 50 21.29 -3.42 24.86
C SER A 50 19.81 -3.08 24.76
N ASN A 51 19.44 -2.06 23.98
CA ASN A 51 18.04 -1.69 23.81
C ASN A 51 17.30 -2.71 22.93
N ALA A 52 17.94 -3.22 21.87
CA ALA A 52 17.37 -4.30 21.07
C ALA A 52 17.10 -5.56 21.92
N SER A 53 18.03 -5.92 22.82
CA SER A 53 17.83 -7.01 23.78
C SER A 53 16.60 -6.76 24.67
N LYS A 54 16.51 -5.56 25.28
CA LYS A 54 15.36 -5.17 26.12
C LYS A 54 14.04 -5.22 25.35
N LEU A 55 13.99 -4.67 24.14
CA LEU A 55 12.80 -4.72 23.29
C LEU A 55 12.34 -6.17 23.05
N LEU A 56 13.26 -7.05 22.67
CA LEU A 56 12.92 -8.47 22.45
C LEU A 56 12.46 -9.18 23.72
N LEU A 57 13.01 -8.84 24.89
CA LEU A 57 12.57 -9.41 26.16
C LEU A 57 11.12 -9.04 26.50
N HIS A 58 10.67 -7.84 26.12
CA HIS A 58 9.28 -7.39 26.30
C HIS A 58 8.29 -7.99 25.29
N VAL A 59 8.78 -8.58 24.19
CA VAL A 59 7.94 -9.26 23.20
C VAL A 59 7.73 -10.72 23.60
N PRO A 60 6.49 -11.27 23.53
CA PRO A 60 6.24 -12.69 23.72
C PRO A 60 7.09 -13.56 22.80
N VAL A 61 7.61 -14.68 23.31
CA VAL A 61 8.53 -15.56 22.56
C VAL A 61 8.04 -15.93 21.14
N PRO A 62 6.74 -16.24 20.92
CA PRO A 62 6.23 -16.56 19.57
C PRO A 62 6.40 -15.42 18.56
N ASP A 63 6.32 -14.17 19.03
CA ASP A 63 6.28 -12.97 18.17
C ASP A 63 7.68 -12.36 17.99
N ARG A 64 8.67 -12.80 18.76
CA ARG A 64 10.05 -12.26 18.70
C ARG A 64 10.69 -12.40 17.33
N CYS A 65 10.34 -13.45 16.57
CA CYS A 65 10.85 -13.63 15.22
C CYS A 65 10.43 -12.44 14.33
N GLU A 66 9.13 -12.16 14.27
CA GLU A 66 8.57 -11.04 13.51
C GLU A 66 9.03 -9.68 14.05
N ALA A 67 9.15 -9.55 15.38
CA ALA A 67 9.68 -8.33 15.99
C ALA A 67 11.12 -8.04 15.54
N VAL A 68 12.00 -9.05 15.44
CA VAL A 68 13.37 -8.86 14.94
C VAL A 68 13.36 -8.34 13.50
N PHE A 69 12.49 -8.87 12.63
CA PHE A 69 12.37 -8.38 11.26
C PHE A 69 11.89 -6.93 11.20
N THR A 70 10.88 -6.59 12.01
CA THR A 70 10.34 -5.22 12.09
C THR A 70 11.39 -4.24 12.60
N ILE A 71 12.09 -4.58 13.69
CA ILE A 71 13.17 -3.75 14.25
C ILE A 71 14.31 -3.58 13.23
N ALA A 72 14.67 -4.63 12.48
CA ALA A 72 15.68 -4.52 11.42
C ALA A 72 15.23 -3.59 10.29
N TYR A 73 13.97 -3.70 9.86
CA TYR A 73 13.38 -2.82 8.85
C TYR A 73 13.36 -1.36 9.30
N GLU A 74 12.89 -1.08 10.51
CA GLU A 74 12.85 0.27 11.08
C GLU A 74 14.24 0.86 11.23
N ALA A 75 15.21 0.07 11.70
CA ALA A 75 16.59 0.50 11.79
C ALA A 75 17.15 0.88 10.42
N GLN A 76 16.93 0.04 9.41
CA GLN A 76 17.39 0.31 8.06
C GLN A 76 16.72 1.56 7.47
N ALA A 77 15.41 1.72 7.69
CA ALA A 77 14.68 2.90 7.23
C ALA A 77 15.24 4.17 7.88
N ARG A 78 15.51 4.18 9.19
CA ARG A 78 16.13 5.33 9.89
C ARG A 78 17.57 5.60 9.45
N ILE A 79 18.31 4.57 9.02
CA ILE A 79 19.65 4.78 8.44
C ILE A 79 19.57 5.49 7.08
N ARG A 80 18.59 5.13 6.25
CA ARG A 80 18.38 5.76 4.93
C ARG A 80 17.78 7.16 5.05
N ASP A 81 16.80 7.33 5.92
CA ASP A 81 16.17 8.60 6.24
C ASP A 81 16.32 8.89 7.74
N PRO A 82 17.35 9.65 8.15
CA PRO A 82 17.57 9.99 9.55
C PRO A 82 16.48 10.87 10.17
N VAL A 83 15.68 11.56 9.35
CA VAL A 83 14.65 12.51 9.81
C VAL A 83 13.33 11.77 10.05
N TYR A 84 12.81 11.08 9.04
CA TYR A 84 11.49 10.46 9.09
C TYR A 84 11.52 8.93 9.17
N GLY A 85 12.62 8.28 8.79
CA GLY A 85 12.77 6.82 8.85
C GLY A 85 11.63 6.07 8.16
N CYS A 86 11.04 5.08 8.84
CA CYS A 86 9.92 4.31 8.31
C CYS A 86 8.63 5.14 8.14
N VAL A 87 8.52 6.30 8.78
CA VAL A 87 7.34 7.17 8.70
C VAL A 87 7.23 7.81 7.31
N ALA A 88 8.35 8.09 6.64
CA ALA A 88 8.34 8.55 5.24
C ALA A 88 7.63 7.54 4.33
N HIS A 89 7.89 6.24 4.53
CA HIS A 89 7.23 5.18 3.77
C HIS A 89 5.73 5.12 4.08
N MET A 90 5.34 5.31 5.35
CA MET A 90 3.92 5.38 5.73
C MET A 90 3.21 6.53 5.00
N PHE A 91 3.81 7.72 4.98
CA PHE A 91 3.24 8.88 4.28
C PHE A 91 3.17 8.67 2.77
N ALA A 92 4.21 8.10 2.16
CA ALA A 92 4.22 7.78 0.73
C ALA A 92 3.07 6.82 0.36
N LEU A 93 2.87 5.77 1.16
CA LEU A 93 1.77 4.82 0.97
C LEU A 93 0.40 5.50 1.16
N GLN A 94 0.24 6.37 2.17
CA GLN A 94 -1.00 7.12 2.37
C GLN A 94 -1.32 8.03 1.17
N GLN A 95 -0.32 8.72 0.63
CA GLN A 95 -0.47 9.54 -0.56
C GLN A 95 -0.84 8.69 -1.78
N GLN A 96 -0.24 7.51 -1.94
CA GLN A 96 -0.56 6.59 -3.02
C GLN A 96 -2.01 6.08 -2.92
N VAL A 97 -2.47 5.75 -1.72
CA VAL A 97 -3.88 5.36 -1.49
C VAL A 97 -4.82 6.50 -1.88
N ALA A 98 -4.56 7.73 -1.41
CA ALA A 98 -5.39 8.89 -1.74
C ALA A 98 -5.41 9.16 -3.26
N TYR A 99 -4.25 9.04 -3.92
CA TYR A 99 -4.13 9.20 -5.37
C TYR A 99 -4.93 8.15 -6.14
N LEU A 100 -4.81 6.87 -5.76
CA LEU A 100 -5.56 5.79 -6.40
C LEU A 100 -7.07 5.93 -6.16
N GLN A 101 -7.48 6.37 -4.96
CA GLN A 101 -8.89 6.64 -4.66
C GLN A 101 -9.44 7.78 -5.53
N ALA A 102 -8.68 8.86 -5.72
CA ALA A 102 -9.08 9.97 -6.59
C ALA A 102 -9.26 9.52 -8.04
N GLN A 103 -8.34 8.70 -8.57
CA GLN A 103 -8.48 8.13 -9.92
C GLN A 103 -9.74 7.26 -10.05
N VAL A 104 -10.04 6.41 -9.07
CA VAL A 104 -11.26 5.60 -9.07
C VAL A 104 -12.50 6.49 -9.05
N MET A 105 -12.52 7.55 -8.24
CA MET A 105 -13.64 8.50 -8.19
C MET A 105 -13.82 9.22 -9.52
N GLN A 106 -12.73 9.63 -10.16
CA GLN A 106 -12.76 10.29 -11.46
C GLN A 106 -13.38 9.40 -12.54
N VAL A 107 -12.92 8.14 -12.65
CA VAL A 107 -13.47 7.20 -13.63
C VAL A 107 -14.94 6.90 -13.34
N LYS A 108 -15.32 6.73 -12.07
CA LYS A 108 -16.74 6.56 -11.70
C LYS A 108 -17.60 7.75 -12.10
N ALA A 109 -17.13 8.97 -11.87
CA ALA A 109 -17.84 10.18 -12.27
C ALA A 109 -17.99 10.28 -13.80
N GLN A 110 -16.95 9.91 -14.55
CA GLN A 110 -16.99 9.86 -16.02
C GLN A 110 -18.02 8.83 -16.53
N LEU A 111 -18.09 7.65 -15.91
CA LEU A 111 -19.09 6.64 -16.27
C LEU A 111 -20.52 7.10 -15.98
N LEU A 112 -20.75 7.73 -14.82
CA LEU A 112 -22.07 8.30 -14.50
C LEU A 112 -22.46 9.40 -15.49
N ALA A 113 -21.55 10.31 -15.81
CA ALA A 113 -21.78 11.36 -16.81
C ALA A 113 -22.10 10.77 -18.20
N ARG A 114 -21.37 9.73 -18.63
CA ARG A 114 -21.62 9.01 -19.88
C ARG A 114 -23.02 8.39 -19.90
N ASN A 115 -23.43 7.71 -18.83
CA ASN A 115 -24.74 7.07 -18.73
C ASN A 115 -25.91 8.09 -18.73
N LEU A 116 -25.69 9.31 -18.23
CA LEU A 116 -26.68 10.38 -18.30
C LEU A 116 -26.80 11.01 -19.70
N ILE A 117 -25.77 10.88 -20.54
CA ILE A 117 -25.75 11.37 -21.93
C ILE A 117 -26.32 10.30 -22.89
N ASP A 118 -26.30 9.02 -22.51
CA ASP A 118 -26.75 7.88 -23.33
C ASP A 118 -28.24 7.51 -23.14
N GLU A 119 -29.10 8.45 -22.74
CA GLU A 119 -30.57 8.33 -22.84
C GLU A 119 -31.10 9.11 -24.06
N PRO A 120 -30.90 8.63 -25.31
CA PRO A 120 -31.62 9.15 -26.45
C PRO A 120 -32.99 8.45 -26.52
N SER A 121 -34.04 9.19 -26.20
CA SER A 121 -35.38 9.01 -26.78
C SER A 121 -35.98 7.60 -26.71
N ARG A 122 -36.61 7.25 -25.58
CA ARG A 122 -37.79 6.36 -25.64
C ARG A 122 -38.93 7.08 -26.35
N HIS A 123 -38.99 6.92 -27.68
CA HIS A 123 -40.20 7.15 -28.47
C HIS A 123 -41.35 6.34 -27.88
N VAL A 124 -42.36 7.01 -27.32
CA VAL A 124 -43.73 6.50 -27.25
C VAL A 124 -44.56 7.37 -28.18
N GLU A 125 -45.11 6.71 -29.21
CA GLU A 125 -46.04 7.24 -30.21
C GLU A 125 -47.24 7.99 -29.62
N MET A 126 -47.66 9.05 -30.32
CA MET A 126 -49.04 9.08 -30.82
C MET A 126 -49.90 10.29 -30.43
N ASN A 127 -50.84 10.24 -29.52
CA ASN A 127 -52.18 10.71 -29.94
C ASN A 127 -52.54 12.20 -29.63
N GLU A 128 -52.72 13.00 -30.71
CA GLU A 128 -53.60 14.19 -30.94
C GLU A 128 -53.54 15.39 -29.97
N TRP A 129 -53.41 16.67 -30.38
CA TRP A 129 -54.30 17.48 -31.24
C TRP A 129 -53.55 18.63 -31.97
N PRO A 130 -54.07 19.17 -33.10
CA PRO A 130 -53.41 20.22 -33.88
C PRO A 130 -53.92 21.64 -33.55
N VAL A 131 -53.01 22.61 -33.31
CA VAL A 131 -53.29 24.04 -33.53
C VAL A 131 -52.08 24.71 -34.18
N MET A 132 -52.42 25.49 -35.19
CA MET A 132 -51.58 26.11 -36.20
C MET A 132 -51.10 27.49 -35.72
N SER A 133 -49.83 27.87 -35.94
CA SER A 133 -49.47 29.15 -36.58
C SER A 133 -47.96 29.36 -36.71
N SER A 134 -47.60 29.83 -37.90
CA SER A 134 -46.32 30.32 -38.39
C SER A 134 -45.76 31.50 -37.59
N VAL A 135 -44.43 31.58 -37.46
CA VAL A 135 -43.56 32.60 -38.10
C VAL A 135 -42.09 32.28 -37.85
N ALA A 136 -41.28 32.43 -38.91
CA ALA A 136 -39.83 32.33 -38.86
C ALA A 136 -39.22 33.59 -38.22
N GLY A 137 -38.20 33.40 -37.39
CA GLY A 137 -37.27 34.47 -36.98
C GLY A 137 -36.69 34.31 -35.59
N GLY A 138 -35.36 34.29 -35.49
CA GLY A 138 -34.65 34.69 -34.26
C GLY A 138 -33.77 33.63 -33.62
N THR A 139 -32.47 33.74 -33.87
CA THR A 139 -31.33 33.15 -33.17
C THR A 139 -31.37 33.36 -31.65
N ILE A 140 -31.11 32.32 -30.82
CA ILE A 140 -30.29 32.38 -29.58
C ILE A 140 -29.90 30.93 -29.22
N GLY A 141 -28.64 30.50 -29.36
CA GLY A 141 -27.73 30.46 -28.21
C GLY A 141 -27.47 29.02 -27.72
N SER A 142 -26.82 28.18 -28.52
CA SER A 142 -26.25 26.92 -28.01
C SER A 142 -24.97 27.25 -27.22
N SER A 143 -25.10 27.35 -25.90
CA SER A 143 -23.96 27.49 -24.99
C SER A 143 -22.96 26.35 -25.22
N PRO A 144 -21.66 26.63 -25.40
CA PRO A 144 -20.65 25.59 -25.24
C PRO A 144 -20.48 25.40 -23.74
N VAL A 145 -21.08 24.33 -23.17
CA VAL A 145 -20.70 23.94 -21.81
C VAL A 145 -19.22 23.60 -21.87
N THR A 146 -18.44 24.49 -21.26
CA THR A 146 -17.01 24.39 -21.11
C THR A 146 -16.73 23.06 -20.43
N THR A 147 -16.27 22.08 -21.21
CA THR A 147 -15.55 20.94 -20.66
C THR A 147 -14.35 21.56 -19.95
N LEU A 148 -14.44 21.73 -18.64
CA LEU A 148 -13.26 21.94 -17.81
C LEU A 148 -12.45 20.66 -17.93
N ASN A 149 -11.61 20.66 -18.95
CA ASN A 149 -10.59 19.68 -19.17
C ASN A 149 -9.55 19.92 -18.07
N TYR A 150 -9.83 19.39 -16.87
CA TYR A 150 -8.81 19.21 -15.85
C TYR A 150 -7.88 18.10 -16.34
N ASN A 151 -7.03 18.47 -17.30
CA ASN A 151 -5.80 17.78 -17.59
C ASN A 151 -4.97 17.84 -16.31
N VAL A 152 -5.09 16.81 -15.46
CA VAL A 152 -3.98 16.48 -14.57
C VAL A 152 -2.84 16.15 -15.52
N THR A 153 -1.96 17.13 -15.70
CA THR A 153 -0.84 17.09 -16.62
C THR A 153 -0.09 15.78 -16.45
N TYR A 154 0.12 15.11 -17.57
CA TYR A 154 0.98 13.93 -17.71
C TYR A 154 2.39 14.17 -17.12
N ASP A 155 2.81 15.42 -16.93
CA ASP A 155 4.03 15.79 -16.19
C ASP A 155 4.05 15.35 -14.73
N SER A 156 2.90 15.30 -14.03
CA SER A 156 2.84 14.79 -12.65
C SER A 156 3.03 13.27 -12.58
N ILE A 157 2.82 12.56 -13.68
CA ILE A 157 2.97 11.10 -13.80
C ILE A 157 4.46 10.71 -13.80
N SER A 158 5.32 11.52 -14.42
CA SER A 158 6.76 11.22 -14.51
C SER A 158 7.53 11.60 -13.25
N SER A 159 7.24 12.75 -12.64
CA SER A 159 7.97 13.22 -11.45
C SER A 159 7.67 12.38 -10.19
N GLN A 160 6.45 11.85 -10.03
CA GLN A 160 6.12 10.97 -8.90
C GLN A 160 6.67 9.55 -9.07
N GLN A 161 6.78 9.07 -10.31
CA GLN A 161 7.37 7.75 -10.59
C GLN A 161 8.87 7.71 -10.26
N SER A 162 9.55 8.87 -10.26
CA SER A 162 10.94 8.97 -9.81
C SER A 162 11.10 8.76 -8.29
N MET A 163 10.13 9.20 -7.46
CA MET A 163 10.16 8.92 -6.01
C MET A 163 9.72 7.49 -5.67
N MET A 164 9.10 6.77 -6.62
CA MET A 164 8.65 5.38 -6.43
C MET A 164 9.71 4.34 -6.80
N ARG A 165 10.77 4.69 -7.54
CA ARG A 165 11.80 3.72 -7.99
C ARG A 165 12.76 3.28 -6.88
N ASP A 166 12.96 4.08 -5.84
CA ASP A 166 13.77 3.67 -4.69
C ASP A 166 13.04 2.70 -3.73
N HIS A 167 11.76 2.41 -4.00
CA HIS A 167 10.93 1.55 -3.14
C HIS A 167 11.04 0.05 -3.48
N GLU A 168 11.50 -0.32 -4.68
CA GLU A 168 11.68 -1.73 -5.06
C GLU A 168 12.76 -2.44 -4.21
N GLU A 169 13.77 -1.71 -3.75
CA GLU A 169 14.86 -2.29 -2.95
C GLU A 169 14.42 -2.63 -1.51
N VAL A 170 13.41 -1.91 -0.98
CA VAL A 170 12.93 -2.06 0.40
C VAL A 170 11.97 -3.23 0.55
N VAL A 171 11.13 -3.48 -0.47
CA VAL A 171 10.16 -4.59 -0.48
C VAL A 171 10.87 -5.95 -0.56
N SER A 172 12.11 -5.98 -1.06
CA SER A 172 12.96 -7.17 -1.11
C SER A 172 13.27 -7.78 0.28
N PHE A 173 13.21 -6.97 1.35
CA PHE A 173 13.47 -7.46 2.71
C PHE A 173 12.37 -8.39 3.26
N HIS A 174 11.14 -8.28 2.74
CA HIS A 174 9.99 -9.09 3.16
C HIS A 174 9.94 -10.50 2.53
N GLN A 175 10.87 -10.82 1.61
CA GLN A 175 10.77 -11.97 0.72
C GLN A 175 11.51 -13.25 1.22
N PRO A 176 11.38 -13.65 2.50
CA PRO A 176 11.32 -15.10 2.74
C PRO A 176 10.17 -15.56 3.64
N TYR A 177 9.45 -14.67 4.34
CA TYR A 177 8.45 -15.07 5.35
C TYR A 177 7.17 -14.23 5.26
N SER A 178 6.62 -14.05 4.05
CA SER A 178 5.24 -13.64 3.85
C SER A 178 4.72 -14.12 2.49
N LYS A 179 4.58 -15.43 2.34
CA LYS A 179 3.58 -16.02 1.42
C LYS A 179 2.46 -16.67 2.24
N LYS A 180 1.79 -15.87 3.06
CA LYS A 180 0.34 -16.05 3.20
C LYS A 180 -0.29 -14.87 2.48
N ARG A 181 -0.43 -15.03 1.16
CA ARG A 181 -1.49 -14.36 0.39
C ARG A 181 -2.77 -14.47 1.24
N PRO A 182 -3.57 -13.40 1.44
CA PRO A 182 -4.86 -13.57 2.08
C PRO A 182 -5.60 -14.69 1.34
N PRO A 183 -6.21 -15.66 2.05
CA PRO A 183 -6.91 -16.74 1.39
C PRO A 183 -7.90 -16.14 0.39
N GLN A 184 -7.94 -16.72 -0.80
CA GLN A 184 -8.69 -16.26 -1.97
C GLN A 184 -10.22 -16.20 -1.74
N THR A 185 -10.66 -16.53 -0.52
CA THR A 185 -12.03 -16.55 -0.02
C THR A 185 -12.62 -15.15 0.14
N ASP A 186 -11.84 -14.15 0.56
CA ASP A 186 -12.37 -12.84 0.94
C ASP A 186 -12.80 -11.96 -0.24
N LEU A 187 -12.19 -12.15 -1.43
CA LEU A 187 -12.59 -11.39 -2.62
C LEU A 187 -14.00 -11.79 -3.08
N THR A 188 -14.32 -13.08 -2.94
CA THR A 188 -15.64 -13.64 -3.22
C THR A 188 -16.68 -13.17 -2.21
N GLU A 189 -16.32 -13.11 -0.92
CA GLU A 189 -17.22 -12.62 0.13
C GLU A 189 -17.50 -11.12 0.01
N LEU A 190 -16.47 -10.30 -0.25
CA LEU A 190 -16.63 -8.87 -0.53
C LEU A 190 -17.48 -8.61 -1.78
N GLN A 191 -17.31 -9.43 -2.82
CA GLN A 191 -18.09 -9.30 -4.05
C GLN A 191 -19.55 -9.78 -3.85
N GLN A 192 -19.77 -10.80 -3.02
CA GLN A 192 -21.12 -11.23 -2.61
C GLN A 192 -21.80 -10.19 -1.72
N LEU A 193 -21.08 -9.56 -0.80
CA LEU A 193 -21.60 -8.48 0.05
C LEU A 193 -21.99 -7.26 -0.80
N ALA A 194 -21.14 -6.88 -1.75
CA ALA A 194 -21.45 -5.80 -2.70
C ALA A 194 -22.69 -6.10 -3.55
N LEU A 195 -22.83 -7.34 -4.06
CA LEU A 195 -24.02 -7.77 -4.80
C LEU A 195 -25.29 -7.82 -3.93
N ALA A 196 -25.16 -8.21 -2.66
CA ALA A 196 -26.28 -8.21 -1.71
C ALA A 196 -26.76 -6.79 -1.38
N MET A 197 -25.84 -5.84 -1.25
CA MET A 197 -26.19 -4.43 -1.03
C MET A 197 -26.91 -3.81 -2.23
N ILE A 198 -26.61 -4.25 -3.46
CA ILE A 198 -27.28 -3.79 -4.68
C ILE A 198 -28.69 -4.38 -4.82
N LYS A 199 -28.94 -5.61 -4.32
CA LYS A 199 -30.24 -6.28 -4.44
C LYS A 199 -31.28 -5.88 -3.39
N ASN A 200 -30.87 -5.32 -2.25
CA ASN A 200 -31.77 -4.88 -1.16
C ASN A 200 -32.27 -3.42 -1.31
N GLN A 201 -32.10 -2.80 -2.48
CA GLN A 201 -32.57 -1.43 -2.77
C GLN A 201 -33.74 -1.36 -3.76
N ASN A 202 -34.35 -2.50 -4.12
CA ASN A 202 -35.60 -2.61 -4.88
C ASN A 202 -36.71 -3.18 -4.00
#